data_AF-A0A7T7L2E4-F1
#
_entry.id   AF-A0A7T7L2E4-F1
#
_cell.length_a   1.000
_cell.length_b   1.000
_cell.length_c   1.000
_cell.angle_alpha   90.00
_cell.angle_beta   90.00
_cell.angle_gamma   90.00
#
_symmetry.space_group_name_H-M   'P 1'
#
loop_
_entity.id
_entity.type
_entity.pdbx_description
1 polymer ?
#
loop_
_entity_poly.entity_id
_entity_poly.type
_entity_poly.pdbx_seq_one_letter_code
_entity_poly.pdbx_strand_id
1 'polypeptide(L)'
;MAGGPNPYKRKNPAEQAEKAQIVFDLKLDGHSFRAIEAITAAPDGPTGGERIPWTTARDMLREECAQRVDPKVDAYRALHLERLEAELLRLDELEVRARQVLDRHHITVNNGRVITIGDEPLLDDGPVLQAIDRLVKIEDARRKNGTEQRRLLGLDAPTKSELTVTETTQQDIALQEMVAEMRAKNANTADTLRAEREQGT
;
A
#
# COMPACT_ATOMS: atom_id res chain seq x y z
N MET A 1 53.59 8.92 24.06
CA MET A 1 53.15 9.78 22.93
C MET A 1 51.65 9.57 22.76
N ALA A 2 50.86 10.58 23.14
CA ALA A 2 49.40 10.51 23.17
C ALA A 2 48.81 10.59 21.76
N GLY A 3 48.25 9.49 21.26
CA GLY A 3 47.36 9.51 20.09
C GLY A 3 45.97 9.92 20.54
N GLY A 4 45.70 11.22 20.60
CA GLY A 4 44.35 11.74 20.84
C GLY A 4 43.40 11.28 19.72
N PRO A 5 42.08 11.16 19.99
CA PRO A 5 41.11 10.75 18.98
C PRO A 5 41.19 11.70 17.77
N ASN A 6 41.42 11.12 16.61
CA ASN A 6 41.58 11.83 15.35
C ASN A 6 40.31 12.70 15.13
N PRO A 7 40.43 14.04 14.97
CA PRO A 7 39.26 14.89 14.81
C PRO A 7 38.46 14.42 13.59
N TYR A 8 37.16 14.19 13.77
CA TYR A 8 36.27 13.81 12.69
C TYR A 8 36.34 14.89 11.60
N LYS A 9 37.07 14.58 10.52
CA LYS A 9 37.21 15.46 9.36
C LYS A 9 35.83 15.57 8.74
N ARG A 10 35.17 16.73 8.88
CA ARG A 10 33.90 17.00 8.18
C ARG A 10 34.14 16.80 6.70
N LYS A 11 33.39 15.88 6.09
CA LYS A 11 33.45 15.66 4.64
C LYS A 11 32.94 16.91 3.93
N ASN A 12 33.59 17.27 2.84
CA ASN A 12 33.19 18.40 2.01
C ASN A 12 31.82 18.08 1.37
N PRO A 13 30.79 18.93 1.55
CA PRO A 13 29.47 18.68 0.98
C PRO A 13 29.47 18.57 -0.55
N ALA A 14 30.31 19.35 -1.23
CA ALA A 14 30.42 19.31 -2.70
C ALA A 14 30.92 17.95 -3.19
N GLU A 15 31.98 17.42 -2.56
CA GLU A 15 32.53 16.10 -2.90
C GLU A 15 31.54 14.96 -2.58
N GLN A 16 30.68 15.13 -1.55
CA GLN A 16 29.63 14.16 -1.27
C GLN A 16 28.55 14.16 -2.36
N ALA A 17 28.14 15.34 -2.84
CA ALA A 17 27.17 15.47 -3.91
C ALA A 17 27.68 14.87 -5.24
N GLU A 18 28.94 15.11 -5.60
CA GLU A 18 29.55 14.52 -6.80
C GLU A 18 29.57 12.98 -6.72
N LYS A 19 29.96 12.42 -5.58
CA LYS A 19 29.94 10.98 -5.34
C LYS A 19 28.54 10.40 -5.39
N ALA A 20 27.56 11.10 -4.82
CA ALA A 20 26.17 10.68 -4.87
C ALA A 20 25.62 10.66 -6.29
N GLN A 21 25.99 11.65 -7.12
CA GLN A 21 25.66 11.67 -8.54
C GLN A 21 26.28 10.48 -9.29
N ILE A 22 27.56 10.18 -9.08
CA ILE A 22 28.22 9.01 -9.70
C ILE A 22 27.50 7.72 -9.33
N VAL A 23 27.15 7.56 -8.05
CA VAL A 23 26.39 6.39 -7.58
C VAL A 23 25.00 6.30 -8.22
N PHE A 24 24.32 7.44 -8.36
CA PHE A 24 23.01 7.53 -9.02
C PHE A 24 23.10 7.12 -10.49
N ASP A 25 24.08 7.64 -11.24
CA ASP A 25 24.28 7.35 -12.66
C ASP A 25 24.63 5.86 -12.87
N LEU A 26 25.58 5.31 -12.09
CA LEU A 26 25.90 3.88 -12.14
C LEU A 26 24.69 3.00 -11.78
N LYS A 27 23.78 3.49 -10.92
CA LYS A 27 22.56 2.76 -10.58
C LYS A 27 21.56 2.78 -11.73
N LEU A 28 21.43 3.89 -12.45
CA LEU A 28 20.63 3.99 -13.67
C LEU A 28 21.13 3.05 -14.77
N ASP A 29 22.45 2.87 -14.87
CA ASP A 29 23.09 1.91 -15.79
C ASP A 29 22.88 0.43 -15.38
N GLY A 30 22.20 0.19 -14.26
CA GLY A 30 21.80 -1.16 -13.82
C GLY A 30 22.83 -1.86 -12.94
N HIS A 31 23.89 -1.19 -12.51
CA HIS A 31 24.89 -1.81 -11.63
C HIS A 31 24.30 -2.16 -10.24
N SER A 32 24.74 -3.29 -9.69
CA SER A 32 24.45 -3.65 -8.30
C SER A 32 25.29 -2.80 -7.34
N PHE A 33 24.86 -2.62 -6.08
CA PHE A 33 25.64 -1.85 -5.11
C PHE A 33 27.05 -2.44 -4.87
N ARG A 34 27.20 -3.76 -4.99
CA ARG A 34 28.51 -4.43 -4.91
C ARG A 34 29.37 -4.13 -6.14
N ALA A 35 28.77 -4.06 -7.32
CA ALA A 35 29.48 -3.67 -8.54
C ALA A 35 29.91 -2.19 -8.49
N ILE A 36 29.04 -1.30 -7.99
CA ILE A 36 29.37 0.12 -7.78
C ILE A 36 30.57 0.27 -6.84
N GLU A 37 30.62 -0.49 -5.75
CA GLU A 37 31.77 -0.48 -4.85
C GLU A 37 33.06 -0.93 -5.55
N ALA A 38 32.99 -2.00 -6.36
CA ALA A 38 34.15 -2.47 -7.12
C ALA A 38 34.61 -1.45 -8.18
N ILE A 39 33.68 -0.81 -8.89
CA ILE A 39 33.94 0.20 -9.93
C ILE A 39 34.56 1.46 -9.30
N THR A 40 34.05 1.93 -8.17
CA THR A 40 34.59 3.11 -7.47
C THR A 40 35.93 2.83 -6.78
N ALA A 41 36.19 1.58 -6.40
CA ALA A 41 37.50 1.19 -5.86
C ALA A 41 38.59 1.07 -6.94
N ALA A 42 38.24 0.98 -8.22
CA ALA A 42 39.20 0.85 -9.30
C ALA A 42 40.01 2.15 -9.49
N PRO A 43 41.34 2.09 -9.68
CA PRO A 43 42.17 3.30 -9.85
C PRO A 43 41.79 4.16 -11.06
N ASP A 44 41.31 3.52 -12.12
CA ASP A 44 40.75 4.10 -13.35
C ASP A 44 39.23 4.32 -13.27
N GLY A 45 38.65 4.08 -12.08
CA GLY A 45 37.22 4.25 -11.82
C GLY A 45 36.78 5.72 -11.75
N PRO A 46 35.47 5.96 -11.74
CA PRO A 46 34.88 7.31 -11.81
C PRO A 46 35.20 8.19 -10.59
N THR A 47 35.69 7.60 -9.50
CA THR A 47 36.11 8.29 -8.28
C THR A 47 37.64 8.33 -8.11
N GLY A 48 38.42 7.95 -9.14
CA GLY A 48 39.88 7.96 -9.11
C GLY A 48 40.49 7.03 -8.06
N GLY A 49 39.86 5.88 -7.81
CA GLY A 49 40.27 4.89 -6.80
C GLY A 49 39.72 5.12 -5.39
N GLU A 50 38.92 6.17 -5.17
CA GLU A 50 38.24 6.33 -3.88
C GLU A 50 37.02 5.41 -3.78
N ARG A 51 37.18 4.33 -3.02
CA ARG A 51 36.12 3.34 -2.77
C ARG A 51 34.91 3.95 -2.05
N ILE A 52 33.72 3.74 -2.63
CA ILE A 52 32.44 4.01 -1.97
C ILE A 52 31.84 2.67 -1.49
N PRO A 53 31.74 2.42 -0.17
CA PRO A 53 31.13 1.21 0.36
C PRO A 53 29.67 1.07 -0.10
N TRP A 54 29.23 -0.17 -0.38
CA TRP A 54 27.87 -0.44 -0.86
C TRP A 54 26.75 0.11 0.06
N THR A 55 26.98 0.16 1.37
CA THR A 55 26.04 0.76 2.34
C THR A 55 25.92 2.26 2.16
N THR A 56 27.05 2.95 2.01
CA THR A 56 27.10 4.40 1.75
C THR A 56 26.52 4.73 0.39
N ALA A 57 26.82 3.92 -0.65
CA ALA A 57 26.21 4.08 -1.96
C ALA A 57 24.67 3.97 -1.91
N ARG A 58 24.14 3.04 -1.11
CA ARG A 58 22.69 2.93 -0.90
C ARG A 58 22.10 4.17 -0.23
N ASP A 59 22.76 4.71 0.79
CA ASP A 59 22.28 5.89 1.50
C ASP A 59 22.35 7.15 0.61
N MET A 60 23.45 7.32 -0.14
CA MET A 60 23.61 8.38 -1.15
C MET A 60 22.53 8.31 -2.24
N LEU A 61 22.25 7.11 -2.76
CA LEU A 61 21.18 6.92 -3.74
C LEU A 61 19.82 7.33 -3.17
N ARG A 62 19.54 6.96 -1.91
CA ARG A 62 18.28 7.32 -1.25
C ARG A 62 18.13 8.84 -1.13
N GLU A 63 19.19 9.54 -0.75
CA GLU A 63 19.20 11.00 -0.64
C GLU A 63 19.03 11.67 -2.01
N GLU A 64 19.73 11.21 -3.04
CA GLU A 64 19.59 11.71 -4.41
C GLU A 64 18.19 11.44 -4.99
N CYS A 65 17.61 10.27 -4.73
CA CYS A 65 16.22 9.99 -5.09
C CYS A 65 15.26 10.95 -4.39
N ALA A 66 15.45 11.18 -3.08
CA ALA A 66 14.62 12.10 -2.31
C ALA A 66 14.72 13.56 -2.82
N GLN A 67 15.87 13.94 -3.36
CA GLN A 67 16.08 15.28 -3.89
C GLN A 67 15.58 15.45 -5.34
N ARG A 68 15.86 14.48 -6.22
CA ARG A 68 15.60 14.60 -7.67
C ARG A 68 14.32 13.95 -8.14
N VAL A 69 13.96 12.81 -7.53
CA VAL A 69 12.90 11.92 -8.01
C VAL A 69 11.63 12.18 -7.22
N ASP A 70 11.67 12.16 -5.89
CA ASP A 70 10.49 12.29 -5.04
C ASP A 70 9.67 13.56 -5.35
N PRO A 71 10.25 14.76 -5.53
CA PRO A 71 9.47 15.96 -5.86
C PRO A 71 8.77 15.86 -7.22
N LYS A 72 9.38 15.16 -8.19
CA LYS A 72 8.77 14.94 -9.51
C LYS A 72 7.65 13.91 -9.43
N VAL A 73 7.84 12.86 -8.63
CA VAL A 73 6.80 11.86 -8.35
C VAL A 73 5.62 12.52 -7.65
N ASP A 74 5.86 13.39 -6.67
CA ASP A 74 4.82 14.11 -5.95
C ASP A 74 4.09 15.11 -6.86
N ALA A 75 4.81 15.85 -7.70
CA ALA A 75 4.20 16.71 -8.71
C ALA A 75 3.33 15.93 -9.70
N TYR A 76 3.81 14.75 -10.14
CA TYR A 76 3.05 13.85 -10.99
C TYR A 76 1.78 13.33 -10.30
N ARG A 77 1.89 12.88 -9.05
CA ARG A 77 0.74 12.44 -8.24
C ARG A 77 -0.29 13.56 -8.09
N ALA A 78 0.16 14.78 -7.77
CA ALA A 78 -0.73 15.94 -7.61
C ALA A 78 -1.51 16.25 -8.89
N LEU A 79 -0.83 16.30 -10.04
CA LEU A 79 -1.47 16.51 -11.34
C LEU A 79 -2.49 15.41 -11.67
N HIS A 80 -2.16 14.16 -11.34
CA HIS A 80 -3.08 13.04 -11.56
C HIS A 80 -4.31 13.09 -10.65
N LEU A 81 -4.14 13.46 -9.38
CA LEU A 81 -5.24 13.66 -8.44
C LEU A 81 -6.15 14.79 -8.90
N GLU A 82 -5.61 15.93 -9.32
CA GLU A 82 -6.39 17.06 -9.85
C GLU A 82 -7.26 16.63 -11.06
N ARG A 83 -6.70 15.82 -11.97
CA ARG A 83 -7.46 15.29 -13.11
C ARG A 83 -8.61 14.39 -12.68
N LEU A 84 -8.37 13.50 -11.71
CA LEU A 84 -9.39 12.60 -11.18
C LEU A 84 -10.49 13.38 -10.45
N GLU A 85 -10.13 14.42 -9.68
CA GLU A 85 -11.08 15.31 -9.02
C GLU A 85 -11.96 16.07 -10.02
N ALA A 86 -11.35 16.63 -11.07
CA ALA A 86 -12.08 17.28 -12.16
C ALA A 86 -13.03 16.31 -12.88
N GLU A 87 -12.64 15.05 -13.04
CA GLU A 87 -13.49 14.02 -13.61
C GLU A 87 -14.67 13.66 -12.69
N LEU A 88 -14.44 13.53 -11.38
CA LEU A 88 -15.51 13.30 -10.41
C LEU A 88 -16.55 14.42 -10.43
N LEU A 89 -16.11 15.69 -10.51
CA LEU A 89 -17.02 16.83 -10.62
C LEU A 89 -17.91 16.72 -11.88
N ARG A 90 -17.34 16.33 -13.02
CA ARG A 90 -18.12 16.11 -14.25
C ARG A 90 -19.11 14.95 -14.09
N LEU A 91 -18.73 13.88 -13.40
CA LEU A 91 -19.61 12.74 -13.12
C LEU A 91 -20.79 13.16 -12.22
N ASP A 92 -20.55 14.03 -11.23
CA ASP A 92 -21.60 14.59 -10.37
C ASP A 92 -22.62 15.40 -11.20
N GLU A 93 -22.14 16.25 -12.10
CA GLU A 93 -23.01 17.00 -13.00
C GLU A 93 -23.85 16.07 -13.90
N LEU A 94 -23.24 15.02 -14.46
CA LEU A 94 -23.93 14.04 -15.28
C LEU A 94 -25.00 13.26 -14.49
N GLU A 95 -24.71 12.92 -13.23
CA GLU A 95 -25.67 12.28 -12.34
C GLU A 95 -26.88 13.17 -12.08
N VAL A 96 -26.66 14.46 -11.79
CA VAL A 96 -27.75 15.43 -11.61
C VAL A 96 -28.63 15.48 -12.85
N ARG A 97 -28.04 15.51 -14.05
CA ARG A 97 -28.81 15.51 -15.31
C ARG A 97 -29.57 14.21 -15.53
N ALA A 98 -28.98 13.06 -15.22
CA ALA A 98 -29.66 11.77 -15.34
C ALA A 98 -30.84 11.66 -14.36
N ARG A 99 -30.68 12.12 -13.11
CA ARG A 99 -31.78 12.17 -12.13
C ARG A 99 -32.93 13.07 -12.59
N GLN A 100 -32.63 14.22 -13.20
CA GLN A 100 -33.67 15.07 -13.79
C GLN A 100 -34.47 14.37 -14.89
N VAL A 101 -33.93 13.34 -15.56
CA VAL A 101 -34.70 12.52 -16.48
C VAL A 101 -35.62 11.59 -15.70
N LEU A 102 -35.14 10.94 -14.64
CA LEU A 102 -35.97 10.06 -13.81
C LEU A 102 -37.17 10.78 -13.16
N ASP A 103 -36.99 12.05 -12.77
CA ASP A 103 -38.05 12.83 -12.11
C ASP A 103 -39.13 13.36 -13.08
N ARG A 104 -38.88 13.28 -14.40
CA ARG A 104 -39.82 13.79 -15.42
C ARG A 104 -40.83 12.73 -15.82
N HIS A 105 -42.01 13.20 -16.21
CA HIS A 105 -43.03 12.38 -16.84
C HIS A 105 -42.76 12.32 -18.34
N HIS A 106 -42.53 11.12 -18.86
CA HIS A 106 -42.24 10.89 -20.28
C HIS A 106 -43.45 10.26 -20.95
N ILE A 107 -43.84 10.83 -22.09
CA ILE A 107 -44.95 10.35 -22.90
C ILE A 107 -44.42 9.81 -24.22
N THR A 108 -45.05 8.76 -24.74
CA THR A 108 -44.65 8.17 -26.02
C THR A 108 -45.08 9.08 -27.17
N VAL A 109 -44.11 9.45 -28.01
CA VAL A 109 -44.34 10.24 -29.22
C VAL A 109 -43.88 9.45 -30.45
N ASN A 110 -44.72 9.37 -31.48
CA ASN A 110 -44.38 8.75 -32.76
C ASN A 110 -44.70 9.72 -33.90
N ASN A 111 -43.71 10.02 -34.75
CA ASN A 111 -43.81 10.98 -35.85
C ASN A 111 -44.40 12.34 -35.42
N GLY A 112 -44.03 12.83 -34.24
CA GLY A 112 -44.49 14.11 -33.69
C GLY A 112 -45.91 14.09 -33.12
N ARG A 113 -46.56 12.93 -33.01
CA ARG A 113 -47.88 12.77 -32.38
C ARG A 113 -47.77 11.97 -31.08
N VAL A 114 -48.47 12.42 -30.05
CA VAL A 114 -48.60 11.69 -28.77
C VAL A 114 -49.48 10.46 -29.00
N ILE A 115 -49.03 9.30 -28.53
CA ILE A 115 -49.83 8.06 -28.55
C ILE A 115 -50.72 8.06 -27.31
N THR A 116 -52.01 7.76 -27.47
CA THR A 116 -52.99 7.70 -26.37
C THR A 116 -53.67 6.33 -26.31
N ILE A 117 -54.00 5.87 -25.11
CA ILE A 117 -54.85 4.69 -24.86
C ILE A 117 -56.04 5.15 -24.02
N GLY A 118 -57.26 5.05 -24.56
CA GLY A 118 -58.48 5.43 -23.82
C GLY A 118 -58.47 6.88 -23.32
N ASP A 119 -58.09 7.82 -24.19
CA ASP A 119 -57.93 9.27 -23.91
C ASP A 119 -56.77 9.67 -22.99
N GLU A 120 -56.01 8.72 -22.44
CA GLU A 120 -54.80 9.00 -21.65
C GLU A 120 -53.52 8.83 -22.48
N PRO A 121 -52.52 9.74 -22.36
CA PRO A 121 -51.22 9.56 -23.00
C PRO A 121 -50.52 8.28 -22.54
N LEU A 122 -49.96 7.52 -23.49
CA LEU A 122 -49.13 6.37 -23.18
C LEU A 122 -47.80 6.83 -22.56
N LEU A 123 -47.45 6.29 -21.40
CA LEU A 123 -46.18 6.56 -20.73
C LEU A 123 -45.03 5.86 -21.46
N ASP A 124 -43.89 6.55 -21.56
CA ASP A 124 -42.66 6.01 -22.14
C ASP A 124 -41.60 5.82 -21.05
N ASP A 125 -41.33 4.56 -20.69
CA ASP A 125 -40.27 4.22 -19.74
C ASP A 125 -38.88 4.15 -20.40
N GLY A 126 -38.79 4.30 -21.73
CA GLY A 126 -37.53 4.27 -22.48
C GLY A 126 -36.49 5.27 -21.96
N PRO A 127 -36.81 6.58 -21.84
CA PRO A 127 -35.93 7.57 -21.25
C PRO A 127 -35.52 7.24 -19.80
N VAL A 128 -36.42 6.64 -19.02
CA VAL A 128 -36.16 6.24 -17.63
C VAL A 128 -35.12 5.12 -17.59
N LEU A 129 -35.31 4.06 -18.38
CA LEU A 129 -34.36 2.94 -18.46
C LEU A 129 -32.99 3.40 -18.97
N GLN A 130 -32.97 4.28 -19.98
CA GLN A 130 -31.72 4.87 -20.46
C GLN A 130 -31.01 5.68 -19.38
N ALA A 131 -31.74 6.46 -18.57
CA ALA A 131 -31.15 7.21 -17.47
C ALA A 131 -30.58 6.29 -16.38
N ILE A 132 -31.27 5.20 -16.04
CA ILE A 132 -30.77 4.17 -15.11
C ILE A 132 -29.45 3.57 -15.63
N ASP A 133 -29.39 3.18 -16.90
CA ASP A 133 -28.17 2.66 -17.51
C ASP A 133 -27.00 3.65 -17.45
N ARG A 134 -27.28 4.96 -17.60
CA ARG A 134 -26.26 6.01 -17.46
C ARG A 134 -25.80 6.15 -16.01
N LEU A 135 -26.71 6.09 -15.04
CA LEU A 135 -26.36 6.15 -13.62
C LEU A 135 -25.46 4.97 -13.21
N VAL A 136 -25.77 3.75 -13.67
CA VAL A 136 -24.91 2.57 -13.41
C VAL A 136 -23.50 2.79 -13.98
N LYS A 137 -23.38 3.32 -15.20
CA LYS A 137 -22.07 3.62 -15.82
C LYS A 137 -21.30 4.71 -15.08
N ILE A 138 -21.98 5.74 -14.59
CA ILE A 138 -21.38 6.81 -13.77
C ILE A 138 -20.82 6.23 -12.47
N GLU A 139 -21.60 5.39 -11.81
CA GLU A 139 -21.21 4.73 -10.57
C GLU A 139 -19.97 3.81 -10.76
N ASP A 140 -19.93 3.05 -11.85
CA ASP A 140 -18.76 2.23 -12.19
C ASP A 140 -17.52 3.08 -12.47
N ALA A 141 -17.67 4.24 -13.12
CA ALA A 141 -16.58 5.19 -13.32
C ALA A 141 -16.06 5.76 -11.98
N ARG A 142 -16.95 6.13 -11.05
CA ARG A 142 -16.56 6.60 -9.72
C ARG A 142 -15.76 5.56 -8.94
N ARG A 143 -16.17 4.28 -8.97
CA ARG A 143 -15.44 3.20 -8.29
C ARG A 143 -14.03 3.02 -8.83
N LYS A 144 -13.86 3.14 -10.15
CA LYS A 144 -12.54 3.11 -10.81
C LYS A 144 -11.69 4.29 -10.35
N ASN A 145 -12.24 5.50 -10.39
CA ASN A 145 -11.51 6.71 -9.97
C ASN A 145 -11.09 6.63 -8.49
N GLY A 146 -11.97 6.16 -7.60
CA GLY A 146 -11.63 5.94 -6.19
C GLY A 146 -10.56 4.87 -5.98
N THR A 147 -10.53 3.83 -6.81
CA THR A 147 -9.45 2.82 -6.76
C THR A 147 -8.12 3.39 -7.24
N GLU A 148 -8.11 4.16 -8.31
CA GLU A 148 -6.90 4.84 -8.79
C GLU A 148 -6.38 5.88 -7.78
N GLN A 149 -7.26 6.63 -7.12
CA GLN A 149 -6.87 7.54 -6.04
C GLN A 149 -6.21 6.81 -4.88
N ARG A 150 -6.80 5.69 -4.41
CA ARG A 150 -6.20 4.86 -3.35
C ARG A 150 -4.83 4.34 -3.73
N ARG A 151 -4.66 3.91 -4.98
CA ARG A 151 -3.38 3.46 -5.53
C ARG A 151 -2.34 4.58 -5.54
N LEU A 152 -2.69 5.77 -6.01
CA LEU A 152 -1.79 6.93 -6.06
C LEU A 152 -1.33 7.39 -4.67
N LEU A 153 -2.25 7.33 -3.70
CA LEU A 153 -1.99 7.68 -2.29
C LEU A 153 -1.30 6.56 -1.50
N GLY A 154 -1.15 5.37 -2.08
CA GLY A 154 -0.54 4.22 -1.42
C GLY A 154 -1.40 3.60 -0.31
N LEU A 155 -2.71 3.87 -0.29
CA LEU A 155 -3.64 3.30 0.71
C LEU A 155 -3.81 1.78 0.55
N ASP A 156 -3.60 1.27 -0.67
CA ASP A 156 -3.63 -0.16 -0.97
C ASP A 156 -2.24 -0.83 -0.82
N ALA A 157 -1.23 -0.12 -0.30
CA ALA A 157 0.09 -0.70 -0.07
C ALA A 157 0.01 -1.76 1.04
N PRO A 158 0.62 -2.95 0.87
CA PRO A 158 0.58 -4.00 1.87
C PRO A 158 1.25 -3.53 3.16
N THR A 159 0.45 -3.31 4.19
CA THR A 159 0.95 -3.02 5.54
C THR A 159 1.61 -4.28 6.06
N LYS A 160 2.91 -4.22 6.39
CA LYS A 160 3.59 -5.32 7.06
C LYS A 160 2.97 -5.50 8.44
N SER A 161 2.15 -6.53 8.62
CA SER A 161 1.71 -6.95 9.94
C SER A 161 2.77 -7.85 10.56
N GLU A 162 3.19 -7.53 11.78
CA GLU A 162 3.98 -8.45 12.60
C GLU A 162 3.06 -9.57 13.08
N LEU A 163 2.91 -10.60 12.26
CA LEU A 163 2.25 -11.85 12.66
C LEU A 163 3.23 -12.64 13.52
N THR A 164 3.00 -12.64 14.84
CA THR A 164 3.63 -13.60 15.73
C THR A 164 2.97 -14.95 15.49
N VAL A 165 3.57 -15.77 14.63
CA VAL A 165 3.14 -17.15 14.42
C VAL A 165 3.70 -17.97 15.58
N THR A 166 2.89 -18.21 16.60
CA THR A 166 3.16 -19.27 17.58
C THR A 166 2.86 -20.61 16.91
N GLU A 167 3.88 -21.23 16.34
CA GLU A 167 3.82 -22.62 15.93
C GLU A 167 3.64 -23.47 17.19
N THR A 168 2.47 -24.09 17.34
CA THR A 168 2.28 -25.13 18.36
C THR A 168 2.98 -26.37 17.83
N THR A 169 4.15 -26.66 18.38
CA THR A 169 4.93 -27.83 17.99
C THR A 169 4.32 -29.10 18.60
N GLN A 170 4.64 -30.25 18.02
CA GLN A 170 4.23 -31.55 18.56
C GLN A 170 4.76 -31.78 19.99
N GLN A 171 5.87 -31.11 20.34
CA GLN A 171 6.44 -31.10 21.67
C GLN A 171 5.55 -30.33 22.66
N ASP A 172 4.90 -29.25 22.23
CA ASP A 172 3.99 -28.47 23.07
C ASP A 172 2.72 -29.26 23.40
N ILE A 173 2.23 -30.06 22.44
CA ILE A 173 1.10 -30.97 22.66
C ILE A 173 1.48 -32.07 23.66
N ALA A 174 2.65 -32.71 23.47
CA ALA A 174 3.13 -33.73 24.40
C ALA A 174 3.40 -33.18 25.81
N LEU A 175 3.88 -31.93 25.92
CA LEU A 175 4.08 -31.27 27.20
C LEU A 175 2.75 -30.99 27.89
N GLN A 176 1.72 -30.56 27.15
CA GLN A 176 0.38 -30.35 27.68
C GLN A 176 -0.25 -31.65 28.19
N GLU A 177 -0.09 -32.75 27.45
CA GLU A 177 -0.55 -34.09 27.86
C GLU A 177 0.18 -34.57 29.12
N MET A 178 1.51 -34.39 29.19
CA MET A 178 2.29 -34.77 30.38
C MET A 178 1.91 -33.94 31.61
N VAL A 179 1.64 -32.63 31.44
CA VAL A 179 1.16 -31.77 32.53
C VAL A 179 -0.22 -32.21 33.01
N ALA A 180 -1.11 -32.62 32.10
CA ALA A 180 -2.42 -33.15 32.47
C ALA A 180 -2.30 -34.48 33.24
N GLU A 181 -1.44 -35.40 32.79
CA GLU A 181 -1.21 -36.69 33.45
C GLU A 181 -0.59 -36.51 34.84
N MET A 182 0.40 -35.61 34.99
CA MET A 182 1.00 -35.32 36.29
C MET A 182 0.00 -34.71 37.28
N ARG A 183 -0.90 -33.83 36.81
CA ARG A 183 -1.98 -33.29 37.66
C ARG A 183 -2.93 -34.39 38.13
N ALA A 184 -3.30 -35.32 37.26
CA ALA A 184 -4.15 -36.45 37.62
C ALA A 184 -3.47 -37.38 38.64
N LYS A 185 -2.18 -37.69 38.45
CA LYS A 185 -1.40 -38.49 39.42
C LYS A 185 -1.26 -37.79 40.77
N ASN A 186 -1.02 -36.48 40.77
CA ASN A 186 -0.92 -35.69 42.00
C ASN A 186 -2.27 -35.60 42.74
N ALA A 187 -3.40 -35.53 42.02
CA ALA A 187 -4.72 -35.57 42.64
C ALA A 187 -4.98 -36.92 43.31
N ASN A 188 -4.72 -38.03 42.60
CA ASN A 188 -4.91 -39.37 43.15
C ASN A 188 -4.02 -39.64 44.37
N THR A 189 -2.75 -39.21 44.33
CA THR A 189 -1.83 -39.36 45.47
C THR A 189 -2.23 -38.48 46.66
N ALA A 190 -2.75 -37.27 46.41
CA ALA A 190 -3.30 -36.44 47.48
C ALA A 190 -4.54 -37.07 48.13
N ASP A 191 -5.41 -37.70 47.33
CA ASP A 191 -6.60 -38.38 47.84
C ASP A 191 -6.27 -39.66 48.61
N THR A 192 -5.28 -40.44 48.18
CA THR A 192 -4.79 -41.59 48.96
C THR A 192 -4.17 -41.15 50.28
N LEU A 193 -3.36 -40.09 50.28
CA LEU A 193 -2.75 -39.56 51.51
C LEU A 193 -3.79 -38.96 52.48
N ARG A 194 -4.91 -38.43 51.97
CA ARG A 194 -6.04 -38.01 52.80
C ARG A 194 -6.75 -39.22 53.42
N ALA A 195 -7.02 -40.25 52.64
CA ALA A 195 -7.64 -41.49 53.13
C ALA A 195 -6.77 -42.20 54.19
N GLU A 196 -5.45 -42.24 54.01
CA GLU A 196 -4.51 -42.80 55.01
C GLU A 196 -4.46 -41.99 56.31
N ARG A 197 -4.63 -40.65 56.24
CA ARG A 197 -4.74 -39.80 57.43
C ARG A 197 -6.06 -40.00 58.19
N GLU A 198 -7.13 -40.35 57.49
CA GLU A 198 -8.44 -40.64 58.09
C GLU A 198 -8.51 -42.05 58.72
N GLN A 199 -7.64 -42.98 58.28
CA GLN A 199 -7.53 -44.34 58.86
C GLN A 199 -6.48 -44.43 59.99
N GLY A 200 -5.66 -43.40 60.18
CA GLY A 200 -4.58 -43.33 61.18
C GLY A 200 -4.96 -42.73 62.53
N THR A 201 -6.25 -42.61 62.84
CA THR A 201 -6.81 -42.16 64.13
C THR A 201 -7.75 -43.20 64.69
#